data_AF-A0A4P5XM71-F1
#
_entry.id   AF-A0A4P5XM71-F1
#
_cell.length_a   1.000
_cell.length_b   1.000
_cell.length_c   1.000
_cell.angle_alpha   90.00
_cell.angle_beta   90.00
_cell.angle_gamma   90.00
#
_symmetry.space_group_name_H-M   'P 1'
#
loop_
_entity.id
_entity.type
_entity.pdbx_description
1 polymer ?
#
loop_
_entity_poly.entity_id
_entity_poly.type
_entity_poly.pdbx_seq_one_letter_code
_entity_poly.pdbx_strand_id
1 'polypeptide(L)'
;MTGNYSNDAQAKADAKFDSIVMHMRPIWVDRIDGLWLYVEQSLSATLDKPYRQRVYQIVDGNDANSVVVRIYELPGDLAQYAGAWKKDQPLRQLMPDLLVPRAGCNVTLRLDDSKAWIGSTEPNQCSASSDGASYSMSSVTMTQKEIQSWDRSYDSKGSQVSGSTTGPYIFIKTSR
;
A
#
# COMPACT_ATOMS: atom_id res chain seq x y z
N MET A 1 7.48 3.49 -7.09
CA MET A 1 6.32 2.66 -6.72
C MET A 1 5.94 1.62 -7.78
N THR A 2 5.76 1.95 -9.06
CA THR A 2 5.35 0.95 -10.07
C THR A 2 6.27 -0.25 -10.16
N GLY A 3 5.72 -1.46 -10.14
CA GLY A 3 6.48 -2.71 -10.20
C GLY A 3 5.72 -3.92 -9.69
N ASN A 4 6.34 -5.09 -9.89
CA ASN A 4 6.00 -6.32 -9.18
C ASN A 4 7.02 -6.52 -8.06
N TYR A 5 6.54 -6.90 -6.89
CA TYR A 5 7.36 -7.04 -5.70
C TYR A 5 7.01 -8.33 -4.95
N SER A 6 7.98 -8.87 -4.21
CA SER A 6 7.78 -10.02 -3.33
C SER A 6 8.69 -9.96 -2.11
N ASN A 7 8.21 -10.42 -0.96
CA ASN A 7 9.03 -10.61 0.24
C ASN A 7 9.47 -12.08 0.41
N ASP A 8 9.41 -12.91 -0.63
CA ASP A 8 9.69 -14.35 -0.53
C ASP A 8 11.05 -14.68 0.12
N ALA A 9 12.09 -13.87 -0.13
CA ALA A 9 13.39 -14.02 0.52
C ALA A 9 13.31 -13.83 2.05
N GLN A 10 12.50 -12.87 2.52
CA GLN A 10 12.25 -12.64 3.95
C GLN A 10 11.44 -13.80 4.55
N ALA A 11 10.36 -14.21 3.90
CA ALA A 11 9.50 -15.30 4.39
C ALA A 11 10.23 -16.64 4.48
N LYS A 12 11.19 -16.90 3.58
CA LYS A 12 12.08 -18.07 3.64
C LYS A 12 13.07 -18.00 4.81
N ALA A 13 13.52 -16.81 5.16
CA ALA A 13 14.49 -16.59 6.23
C ALA A 13 13.84 -16.56 7.63
N ASP A 14 12.61 -16.07 7.73
CA ASP A 14 11.84 -16.00 8.98
C ASP A 14 10.36 -16.34 8.74
N ALA A 15 9.96 -17.50 9.25
CA ALA A 15 8.61 -18.05 9.09
C ALA A 15 7.51 -17.21 9.78
N LYS A 16 7.85 -16.15 10.53
CA LYS A 16 6.89 -15.17 11.05
C LYS A 16 6.32 -14.26 9.97
N PHE A 17 6.97 -14.17 8.81
CA PHE A 17 6.50 -13.38 7.69
C PHE A 17 5.85 -14.30 6.65
N ASP A 18 4.59 -14.04 6.34
CA ASP A 18 3.94 -14.69 5.21
C ASP A 18 4.63 -14.31 3.90
N SER A 19 4.70 -15.23 2.95
CA SER A 19 5.16 -14.94 1.58
C SER A 19 4.04 -14.23 0.82
N ILE A 20 4.28 -12.97 0.48
CA ILE A 20 3.34 -12.04 -0.12
C ILE A 20 3.95 -11.49 -1.43
N VAL A 21 3.10 -11.35 -2.43
CA VAL A 21 3.40 -10.60 -3.64
C VAL A 21 2.59 -9.31 -3.67
N MET A 22 3.18 -8.27 -4.26
CA MET A 22 2.55 -6.97 -4.42
C MET A 22 2.73 -6.46 -5.85
N HIS A 23 1.62 -6.09 -6.48
CA HIS A 23 1.58 -5.54 -7.83
C HIS A 23 1.13 -4.09 -7.76
N MET A 24 1.91 -3.18 -8.36
CA MET A 24 1.60 -1.76 -8.46
C MET A 24 1.61 -1.35 -9.93
N ARG A 25 0.48 -0.86 -10.44
CA ARG A 25 0.32 -0.46 -11.86
C ARG A 25 -0.28 0.93 -11.98
N PRO A 26 0.23 1.78 -12.90
CA PRO A 26 -0.42 3.04 -13.23
C PRO A 26 -1.84 2.82 -13.74
N ILE A 27 -2.75 3.70 -13.34
CA ILE A 27 -4.11 3.77 -13.84
C ILE A 27 -4.42 5.23 -14.19
N TRP A 28 -5.37 5.46 -15.08
CA TRP A 28 -5.84 6.81 -15.46
C TRP A 28 -4.70 7.81 -15.73
N VAL A 29 -3.72 7.41 -16.54
CA VAL A 29 -2.47 8.17 -16.76
C VAL A 29 -2.66 9.54 -17.43
N ASP A 30 -3.83 9.78 -18.01
CA ASP A 30 -4.19 11.06 -18.64
C ASP A 30 -4.68 12.11 -17.63
N ARG A 31 -4.81 11.75 -16.35
CA ARG A 31 -5.22 12.67 -15.30
C ARG A 31 -4.07 13.59 -14.89
N ILE A 32 -4.42 14.84 -14.59
CA ILE A 32 -3.47 15.89 -14.20
C ILE A 32 -3.51 16.20 -12.69
N ASP A 33 -4.39 15.53 -11.94
CA ASP A 33 -4.61 15.77 -10.52
C ASP A 33 -3.74 14.86 -9.63
N GLY A 34 -2.65 14.32 -10.17
CA GLY A 34 -1.73 13.42 -9.48
C GLY A 34 -1.51 12.11 -10.22
N LEU A 35 -0.56 11.31 -9.73
CA LEU A 35 -0.29 9.98 -10.26
C LEU A 35 -1.19 8.96 -9.59
N TRP A 36 -1.84 8.11 -10.36
CA TRP A 36 -2.75 7.10 -9.83
C TRP A 36 -2.19 5.69 -10.03
N LEU A 37 -2.25 4.88 -8.97
CA LEU A 37 -1.82 3.48 -8.98
C LEU A 37 -2.93 2.56 -8.49
N TYR A 38 -3.14 1.46 -9.19
CA TYR A 38 -3.80 0.28 -8.63
C TYR A 38 -2.77 -0.58 -7.90
N VAL A 39 -3.10 -1.02 -6.69
CA VAL A 39 -2.24 -1.84 -5.83
C VAL A 39 -2.99 -3.09 -5.40
N GLU A 40 -2.38 -4.24 -5.64
CA GLU A 40 -2.92 -5.56 -5.31
C GLU A 40 -1.88 -6.35 -4.51
N GLN A 41 -2.29 -6.92 -3.38
CA GLN A 41 -1.48 -7.78 -2.53
C GLN A 41 -2.16 -9.13 -2.31
N SER A 42 -1.40 -10.20 -2.52
CA SER A 42 -1.86 -11.59 -2.39
C SER A 42 -0.82 -12.41 -1.65
N LEU A 43 -1.24 -13.46 -0.93
CA LEU A 43 -0.30 -14.49 -0.51
C LEU A 43 0.25 -15.18 -1.76
N SER A 44 1.54 -15.53 -1.76
CA SER A 44 2.19 -16.22 -2.88
C SER A 44 1.50 -17.55 -3.23
N ALA A 45 0.84 -18.18 -2.25
CA ALA A 45 0.08 -19.43 -2.44
C ALA A 45 -1.32 -19.24 -3.07
N THR A 46 -1.88 -18.03 -3.05
CA THR A 46 -3.25 -17.73 -3.52
C THR A 46 -3.30 -16.43 -4.32
N LEU A 47 -2.54 -16.38 -5.41
CA LEU A 47 -2.36 -15.18 -6.23
C LEU A 47 -3.66 -14.62 -6.82
N ASP A 48 -4.65 -15.48 -7.07
CA ASP A 48 -5.97 -15.16 -7.62
C ASP A 48 -6.96 -14.58 -6.60
N LYS A 49 -6.61 -14.63 -5.30
CA LYS A 49 -7.45 -14.15 -4.20
C LYS A 49 -6.69 -13.12 -3.36
N PRO A 50 -6.45 -11.92 -3.91
CA PRO A 50 -5.78 -10.86 -3.17
C PRO A 50 -6.54 -10.54 -1.89
N TYR A 51 -5.81 -10.46 -0.77
CA TYR A 51 -6.39 -10.08 0.51
C TYR A 51 -6.51 -8.55 0.65
N ARG A 52 -5.76 -7.80 -0.16
CA ARG A 52 -5.83 -6.33 -0.18
C ARG A 52 -5.74 -5.79 -1.60
N GLN A 53 -6.71 -4.96 -1.94
CA GLN A 53 -6.73 -4.17 -3.17
C GLN A 53 -7.01 -2.71 -2.82
N ARG A 54 -6.23 -1.78 -3.36
CA ARG A 54 -6.36 -0.33 -3.10
C ARG A 54 -6.06 0.46 -4.36
N VAL A 55 -6.56 1.70 -4.40
CA VAL A 55 -6.11 2.72 -5.34
C VAL A 55 -5.33 3.77 -4.55
N TYR A 56 -4.16 4.15 -5.04
CA TYR A 56 -3.35 5.23 -4.49
C TYR A 56 -3.36 6.41 -5.45
N GLN A 57 -3.54 7.62 -4.92
CA GLN A 57 -3.25 8.87 -5.62
C GLN A 57 -2.02 9.51 -4.97
N ILE A 58 -0.95 9.70 -5.73
CA ILE A 58 0.24 10.41 -5.29
C ILE A 58 0.11 11.86 -5.77
N VAL A 59 0.13 12.77 -4.81
CA VAL A 59 0.12 14.23 -5.05
C VAL A 59 1.33 14.87 -4.39
N ASP A 60 1.69 16.07 -4.84
CA ASP A 60 2.73 16.86 -4.19
C ASP A 60 2.37 17.14 -2.73
N GLY A 61 3.38 17.06 -1.86
CA GLY A 61 3.24 17.45 -0.46
C GLY A 61 3.44 18.96 -0.28
N ASN A 62 3.44 19.39 0.98
CA ASN A 62 3.62 20.81 1.31
C ASN A 62 5.06 21.29 1.10
N ASP A 63 6.04 20.38 1.10
CA ASP A 63 7.45 20.68 0.89
C ASP A 63 7.97 20.09 -0.43
N ALA A 64 8.96 20.74 -1.04
CA ALA A 64 9.50 20.38 -2.35
C ALA A 64 10.03 18.93 -2.45
N ASN A 65 10.42 18.33 -1.32
CA ASN A 65 10.94 16.95 -1.25
C ASN A 65 9.91 15.99 -0.64
N SER A 66 8.61 16.31 -0.68
CA SER A 66 7.57 15.51 -0.08
C SER A 66 6.43 15.21 -1.04
N VAL A 67 5.82 14.04 -0.88
CA VAL A 67 4.60 13.63 -1.57
C VAL A 67 3.61 13.04 -0.58
N VAL A 68 2.32 13.15 -0.88
CA VAL A 68 1.26 12.51 -0.11
C VAL A 68 0.65 11.39 -0.94
N VAL A 69 0.64 10.18 -0.39
CA VAL A 69 -0.05 9.03 -0.94
C VAL A 69 -1.43 8.96 -0.29
N ARG A 70 -2.46 9.37 -1.03
CA ARG A 70 -3.86 9.23 -0.64
C ARG A 70 -4.34 7.82 -0.95
N ILE A 71 -5.01 7.19 0.01
CA ILE A 71 -5.42 5.79 -0.09
C ILE A 71 -6.93 5.72 -0.28
N TYR A 72 -7.36 4.93 -1.26
CA TYR A 72 -8.75 4.73 -1.60
C TYR A 72 -9.12 3.24 -1.60
N GLU A 73 -10.34 2.96 -1.16
CA GLU A 73 -10.99 1.66 -1.30
C GLU A 73 -11.75 1.60 -2.62
N LEU A 74 -11.75 0.41 -3.22
CA LEU A 74 -12.52 0.10 -4.40
C LEU A 74 -13.98 -0.18 -4.01
N PRO A 75 -14.96 0.24 -4.82
CA PRO A 75 -16.37 0.03 -4.52
C PRO A 75 -16.83 -1.39 -4.85
N GLY A 76 -17.83 -1.87 -4.12
CA GLY A 76 -18.49 -3.14 -4.39
C GLY A 76 -17.64 -4.37 -4.07
N ASP A 77 -17.87 -5.48 -4.78
CA ASP A 77 -17.12 -6.72 -4.60
C ASP A 77 -15.69 -6.57 -5.13
N LEU A 78 -14.69 -6.81 -4.27
CA LEU A 78 -13.28 -6.68 -4.64
C LEU A 78 -12.82 -7.77 -5.63
N ALA A 79 -13.49 -8.93 -5.62
CA ALA A 79 -13.15 -10.05 -6.50
C ALA A 79 -13.22 -9.67 -7.99
N GLN A 80 -14.07 -8.70 -8.37
CA GLN A 80 -14.19 -8.23 -9.76
C GLN A 80 -12.94 -7.47 -10.26
N TYR A 81 -12.11 -6.95 -9.34
CA TYR A 81 -10.89 -6.23 -9.67
C TYR A 81 -9.63 -7.08 -9.52
N ALA A 82 -9.73 -8.27 -8.93
CA ALA A 82 -8.60 -9.17 -8.74
C ALA A 82 -7.91 -9.46 -10.09
N GLY A 83 -6.59 -9.31 -10.13
CA GLY A 83 -5.79 -9.48 -11.34
C GLY A 83 -5.90 -8.34 -12.36
N ALA A 84 -6.59 -7.23 -12.06
CA ALA A 84 -6.71 -6.10 -12.98
C ALA A 84 -5.36 -5.52 -13.39
N TRP A 85 -4.32 -5.66 -12.55
CA TRP A 85 -2.94 -5.26 -12.85
C TRP A 85 -2.33 -5.96 -14.08
N LYS A 86 -2.91 -7.07 -14.53
CA LYS A 86 -2.49 -7.80 -15.74
C LYS A 86 -3.02 -7.19 -17.03
N LYS A 87 -4.01 -6.29 -16.94
CA LYS A 87 -4.60 -5.61 -18.10
C LYS A 87 -3.72 -4.44 -18.53
N ASP A 88 -3.72 -4.12 -19.82
CA ASP A 88 -2.96 -2.97 -20.36
C ASP A 88 -3.38 -1.65 -19.72
N GLN A 89 -4.68 -1.51 -19.40
CA GLN A 89 -5.27 -0.36 -18.75
C GLN A 89 -6.12 -0.81 -17.58
N PRO A 90 -5.51 -1.08 -16.41
CA PRO A 90 -6.24 -1.53 -15.23
C PRO A 90 -7.30 -0.50 -14.83
N LEU A 91 -8.46 -0.99 -14.40
CA LEU A 91 -9.57 -0.18 -13.89
C LEU A 91 -10.09 0.91 -14.86
N ARG A 92 -9.83 0.82 -16.16
CA ARG A 92 -10.26 1.83 -17.14
C ARG A 92 -11.77 2.16 -17.10
N GLN A 93 -12.60 1.17 -16.79
CA GLN A 93 -14.06 1.35 -16.72
C GLN A 93 -14.55 1.87 -15.37
N LEU A 94 -13.71 1.86 -14.33
CA LEU A 94 -14.06 2.38 -13.02
C LEU A 94 -13.96 3.91 -13.05
N MET A 95 -15.04 4.59 -12.65
CA MET A 95 -15.03 6.04 -12.50
C MET A 95 -14.35 6.42 -11.17
N PRO A 96 -13.39 7.37 -11.16
CA PRO A 96 -12.66 7.72 -9.93
C PRO A 96 -13.51 8.25 -8.78
N ASP A 97 -14.67 8.83 -9.06
CA ASP A 97 -15.64 9.34 -8.07
C ASP A 97 -16.35 8.23 -7.28
N LEU A 98 -16.30 6.98 -7.77
CA LEU A 98 -16.79 5.81 -7.04
C LEU A 98 -15.78 5.28 -5.99
N LEU A 99 -14.55 5.80 -5.98
CA LEU A 99 -13.57 5.45 -4.96
C LEU A 99 -13.93 6.03 -3.60
N VAL A 100 -13.75 5.25 -2.54
CA VAL A 100 -13.99 5.70 -1.16
C VAL A 100 -12.66 6.09 -0.50
N PRO A 101 -12.43 7.37 -0.15
CA PRO A 101 -11.19 7.77 0.51
C PRO A 101 -11.07 7.16 1.91
N ARG A 102 -9.88 6.67 2.27
CA ARG A 102 -9.56 6.28 3.66
C ARG A 102 -9.07 7.50 4.44
N ALA A 103 -10.01 8.24 5.01
CA ALA A 103 -9.71 9.41 5.84
C ALA A 103 -8.71 9.07 6.96
N GLY A 104 -7.74 9.96 7.17
CA GLY A 104 -6.68 9.77 8.17
C GLY A 104 -5.58 8.76 7.81
N CYS A 105 -5.73 8.02 6.70
CA CYS A 105 -4.78 6.97 6.29
C CYS A 105 -3.78 7.41 5.21
N ASN A 106 -3.71 8.70 4.89
CA ASN A 106 -2.73 9.21 3.94
C ASN A 106 -1.32 8.97 4.48
N VAL A 107 -0.39 8.58 3.61
CA VAL A 107 1.03 8.45 3.95
C VAL A 107 1.80 9.63 3.38
N THR A 108 2.47 10.39 4.25
CA THR A 108 3.34 11.49 3.83
C THR A 108 4.75 10.94 3.70
N LEU A 109 5.30 10.92 2.48
CA LEU A 109 6.66 10.47 2.19
C LEU A 109 7.57 11.66 1.95
N ARG A 110 8.80 11.60 2.46
CA ARG A 110 9.87 12.57 2.23
C ARG A 110 11.07 11.88 1.61
N LEU A 111 11.67 12.53 0.63
CA LEU A 111 12.93 12.09 0.04
C LEU A 111 14.08 12.45 0.98
N ASP A 112 14.88 11.46 1.36
CA ASP A 112 16.09 11.66 2.16
C ASP A 112 17.35 11.80 1.28
N ASP A 113 18.48 12.10 1.92
CA ASP A 113 19.77 12.28 1.24
C ASP A 113 20.31 10.99 0.59
N SER A 114 19.83 9.82 1.04
CA SER A 114 20.15 8.51 0.45
C SER A 114 19.32 8.19 -0.80
N LYS A 115 18.42 9.10 -1.21
CA LYS A 115 17.44 8.94 -2.28
C LYS A 115 16.37 7.88 -1.98
N ALA A 116 16.13 7.62 -0.69
CA ALA A 116 15.01 6.82 -0.21
C ALA A 116 13.82 7.73 0.11
N TRP A 117 12.62 7.24 -0.15
CA TRP A 117 11.38 7.86 0.29
C TRP A 117 10.97 7.24 1.62
N ILE A 118 10.87 8.04 2.67
CA ILE A 118 10.56 7.59 4.03
C ILE A 118 9.33 8.34 4.54
N GLY A 119 8.42 7.64 5.19
CA GLY A 119 7.24 8.30 5.75
C GLY A 119 6.30 7.38 6.50
N SER A 120 5.19 7.96 6.94
CA SER A 120 4.17 7.23 7.68
C SER A 120 2.80 7.89 7.53
N THR A 121 1.77 7.20 8.02
CA THR A 121 0.50 7.85 8.37
C THR A 121 0.67 8.79 9.55
N GLU A 122 -0.22 9.78 9.67
CA GLU A 122 -0.34 10.59 10.88
C GLU A 122 -0.71 9.71 12.08
N PRO A 123 -0.13 9.93 13.27
CA PRO A 123 -0.42 9.13 14.46
C PRO A 123 -1.90 9.15 14.83
N ASN A 124 -2.48 7.97 15.08
CA ASN A 124 -3.84 7.77 15.61
C ASN A 124 -4.98 8.32 14.73
N GLN A 125 -4.72 8.71 13.48
CA GLN A 125 -5.75 9.29 12.59
C GLN A 125 -6.40 8.25 11.67
N CYS A 126 -5.65 7.24 11.23
CA CYS A 126 -6.16 6.24 10.30
C CYS A 126 -7.08 5.26 11.04
N SER A 127 -8.38 5.34 10.80
CA SER A 127 -9.34 4.38 11.36
C SER A 127 -8.97 2.96 10.93
N ALA A 128 -8.93 2.05 11.91
CA ALA A 128 -8.66 0.66 11.63
C ALA A 128 -9.86 0.01 10.92
N SER A 129 -9.57 -1.01 10.12
CA SER A 129 -10.59 -1.84 9.44
C SER A 129 -10.73 -3.24 10.06
N SER A 130 -9.98 -3.52 11.12
CA SER A 130 -9.92 -4.82 11.79
C SER A 130 -10.66 -4.81 13.12
N ASP A 131 -11.29 -5.94 13.45
CA ASP A 131 -11.97 -6.15 14.72
C ASP A 131 -11.03 -5.93 15.91
N GLY A 132 -11.48 -5.13 16.87
CA GLY A 132 -10.73 -4.81 18.09
C GLY A 132 -9.68 -3.70 17.95
N ALA A 133 -9.43 -3.19 16.74
CA ALA A 133 -8.53 -2.06 16.53
C ALA A 133 -9.30 -0.73 16.49
N SER A 134 -8.74 0.30 17.12
CA SER A 134 -9.23 1.68 17.06
C SER A 134 -8.55 2.49 15.96
N TYR A 135 -7.25 2.29 15.76
CA TYR A 135 -6.50 2.96 14.70
C TYR A 135 -5.39 2.07 14.14
N SER A 136 -4.95 2.39 12.93
CA SER A 136 -3.81 1.77 12.27
C SER A 136 -2.71 2.81 12.03
N MET A 137 -1.47 2.34 12.00
CA MET A 137 -0.31 3.13 11.59
C MET A 137 0.44 2.36 10.51
N SER A 138 0.84 3.08 9.46
CA SER A 138 1.75 2.55 8.43
C SER A 138 3.03 3.35 8.44
N SER A 139 4.17 2.66 8.38
CA SER A 139 5.48 3.27 8.10
C SER A 139 6.05 2.64 6.84
N VAL A 140 6.62 3.46 5.97
CA VAL A 140 7.12 3.03 4.67
C VAL A 140 8.50 3.63 4.42
N THR A 141 9.43 2.77 3.99
CA THR A 141 10.71 3.17 3.42
C THR A 141 10.80 2.56 2.03
N MET A 142 11.10 3.35 1.01
CA MET A 142 11.12 2.91 -0.37
C MET A 142 12.37 3.41 -1.09
N THR A 143 13.05 2.49 -1.78
CA THR A 143 14.14 2.77 -2.71
C THR A 143 13.73 2.40 -4.14
N GLN A 144 14.66 2.49 -5.09
CA GLN A 144 14.41 2.01 -6.45
C GLN A 144 14.18 0.49 -6.53
N LYS A 145 14.69 -0.28 -5.57
CA LYS A 145 14.72 -1.76 -5.59
C LYS A 145 13.81 -2.41 -4.55
N GLU A 146 13.41 -1.67 -3.53
CA GLU A 146 12.80 -2.24 -2.33
C GLU A 146 11.71 -1.32 -1.76
N ILE A 147 10.69 -1.94 -1.17
CA ILE A 147 9.71 -1.28 -0.32
C ILE A 147 9.68 -2.02 1.02
N GLN A 148 10.01 -1.33 2.09
CA GLN A 148 9.74 -1.76 3.45
C GLN A 148 8.42 -1.15 3.91
N SER A 149 7.50 -1.99 4.38
CA SER A 149 6.18 -1.55 4.83
C SER A 149 5.87 -2.17 6.19
N TRP A 150 5.52 -1.33 7.16
CA TRP A 150 5.17 -1.76 8.50
C TRP A 150 3.79 -1.25 8.89
N ASP A 151 2.78 -2.09 8.65
CA ASP A 151 1.41 -1.84 9.05
C ASP A 151 1.14 -2.47 10.41
N ARG A 152 0.64 -1.68 11.35
CA ARG A 152 0.26 -2.10 12.70
C ARG A 152 -1.08 -1.49 13.07
N SER A 153 -1.91 -2.22 13.81
CA SER A 153 -3.15 -1.65 14.37
C SER A 153 -3.20 -1.82 15.87
N TYR A 154 -3.84 -0.85 16.52
CA TYR A 154 -3.83 -0.68 17.97
C TYR A 154 -5.26 -0.53 18.50
N ASP A 155 -5.51 -1.03 19.69
CA ASP A 155 -6.77 -0.79 20.41
C ASP A 155 -6.85 0.64 20.98
N SER A 156 -7.96 0.97 21.64
CA SER A 156 -8.18 2.30 22.23
C SER A 156 -7.24 2.61 23.40
N LYS A 157 -6.52 1.61 23.94
CA LYS A 157 -5.54 1.74 25.01
C LYS A 157 -4.11 1.86 24.47
N GLY A 158 -3.93 1.80 23.14
CA GLY A 158 -2.62 1.84 22.49
C GLY A 158 -1.88 0.51 22.46
N SER A 159 -2.55 -0.61 22.75
CA SER A 159 -1.95 -1.94 22.65
C SER A 159 -2.03 -2.44 21.21
N GLN A 160 -0.93 -2.95 20.65
CA GLN A 160 -0.93 -3.52 19.30
C GLN A 160 -1.77 -4.80 19.27
N VAL A 161 -2.77 -4.84 18.38
CA VAL A 161 -3.69 -5.99 18.22
C VAL A 161 -3.47 -6.74 16.91
N SER A 162 -2.84 -6.11 15.91
CA SER A 162 -2.52 -6.75 14.63
C SER A 162 -1.30 -6.12 13.96
N GLY A 163 -0.74 -6.84 12.99
CA GLY A 163 0.50 -6.46 12.29
C GLY A 163 1.75 -7.07 12.93
N SER A 164 2.87 -6.99 12.21
CA SER A 164 4.14 -7.56 12.65
C SER A 164 4.67 -6.86 13.92
N THR A 165 5.15 -7.65 14.88
CA THR A 165 5.82 -7.17 16.11
C THR A 165 7.34 -7.17 15.99
N THR A 166 7.90 -7.81 14.96
CA THR A 166 9.34 -8.02 14.80
C THR A 166 9.98 -7.09 13.77
N GLY A 167 9.20 -6.48 12.89
CA GLY A 167 9.70 -5.52 11.90
C GLY A 167 8.85 -5.39 10.64
N PRO A 168 9.26 -4.55 9.68
CA PRO A 168 8.56 -4.35 8.42
C PRO A 168 8.57 -5.60 7.55
N TYR A 169 7.57 -5.72 6.67
CA TYR A 169 7.66 -6.56 5.49
C TYR A 169 8.63 -5.93 4.48
N ILE A 170 9.55 -6.71 3.93
CA ILE A 170 10.60 -6.27 3.01
C ILE A 170 10.30 -6.81 1.61
N PHE A 171 9.76 -5.95 0.74
CA PHE A 171 9.37 -6.30 -0.61
C PHE A 171 10.46 -5.93 -1.61
N ILE A 172 11.06 -6.93 -2.25
CA ILE A 172 12.06 -6.75 -3.31
C ILE A 172 11.37 -6.69 -4.66
N LYS A 173 11.76 -5.71 -5.48
CA LYS A 173 11.25 -5.56 -6.84
C LYS A 173 11.75 -6.69 -7.74
N THR A 174 10.85 -7.46 -8.33
CA THR A 174 11.17 -8.58 -9.22
C THR A 174 11.07 -8.21 -10.69
N SER A 175 10.21 -7.25 -11.04
CA SER A 175 10.07 -6.72 -12.40
C SER A 175 9.34 -5.37 -12.41
N ARG A 176 9.36 -4.67 -13.55
CA ARG A 176 8.57 -3.44 -13.74
C ARG A 176 7.11 -3.76 -14.06
#